data_AF-A0A661AMT9-F1
#
_entry.id   AF-A0A661AMT9-F1
#
_cell.length_a   1.000
_cell.length_b   1.000
_cell.length_c   1.000
_cell.angle_alpha   90.00
_cell.angle_beta   90.00
_cell.angle_gamma   90.00
#
_symmetry.space_group_name_H-M   'P 1'
#
loop_
_entity.id
_entity.type
_entity.pdbx_description
1 polymer ?
#
loop_
_entity_poly.entity_id
_entity_poly.type
_entity_poly.pdbx_seq_one_letter_code
_entity_poly.pdbx_strand_id
1 'polypeptide(L)' 'MAAKAYCLIKVKPGKAFHVFESLSKLEYVELVEAVTGPYDIIAYLKAPDFSTLGKFILENIHTLDGIAETLTCNVIEFGK' A
#
# COMPACT_ATOMS: atom_id res chain seq x y z
N MET A 1 14.67 -1.79 -13.26
CA MET A 1 14.41 -2.72 -12.13
C MET A 1 13.09 -2.30 -11.53
N ALA A 2 12.14 -3.20 -11.31
CA ALA A 2 10.83 -2.82 -10.77
C ALA A 2 11.00 -2.24 -9.35
N ALA A 3 10.38 -1.09 -9.10
CA ALA A 3 10.32 -0.50 -7.76
C ALA A 3 9.33 -1.29 -6.91
N LYS A 4 9.68 -1.51 -5.64
CA LYS A 4 8.88 -2.28 -4.69
C LYS A 4 8.74 -1.49 -3.39
N ALA A 5 7.61 -1.61 -2.72
CA ALA A 5 7.42 -1.01 -1.41
C ALA A 5 6.44 -1.82 -0.56
N TYR A 6 6.56 -1.69 0.76
CA TYR A 6 5.48 -2.02 1.67
C TYR A 6 4.74 -0.74 2.04
N CYS A 7 3.42 -0.73 1.89
CA CYS A 7 2.57 0.35 2.36
C CYS A 7 1.82 -0.13 3.60
N LEU A 8 2.15 0.47 4.74
CA LEU A 8 1.51 0.21 6.04
C LEU A 8 0.36 1.21 6.18
N ILE A 9 -0.84 0.72 6.42
CA ILE A 9 -2.08 1.50 6.28
C ILE A 9 -2.88 1.42 7.57
N LYS A 10 -3.22 2.60 8.09
CA LYS A 10 -4.16 2.76 9.19
C LYS A 10 -5.51 3.16 8.63
N VAL A 11 -6.56 2.50 9.08
CA VAL A 11 -7.93 2.72 8.58
C VAL A 11 -8.79 3.40 9.62
N LYS A 12 -9.81 4.12 9.16
CA LYS A 12 -10.85 4.67 10.02
C LYS A 12 -11.68 3.53 10.63
N PRO A 13 -12.26 3.71 11.82
CA PRO A 13 -13.09 2.69 12.46
C PRO A 13 -14.19 2.16 11.53
N GLY A 14 -14.33 0.83 11.46
CA GLY A 14 -15.35 0.16 10.64
C GLY A 14 -15.06 0.12 9.13
N LYS A 15 -13.91 0.65 8.66
CA LYS A 15 -13.58 0.71 7.22
C LYS A 15 -12.57 -0.36 6.77
N ALA A 16 -11.98 -1.13 7.68
CA ALA A 16 -10.91 -2.09 7.38
C ALA A 16 -11.25 -3.03 6.21
N PHE A 17 -12.43 -3.68 6.24
CA PHE A 17 -12.84 -4.60 5.18
C PHE A 17 -13.00 -3.91 3.81
N HIS A 18 -13.58 -2.71 3.78
CA HIS A 18 -13.75 -1.93 2.56
C HIS A 18 -12.41 -1.51 1.95
N VAL A 19 -11.48 -1.04 2.79
CA VAL A 19 -10.14 -0.65 2.36
C VAL A 19 -9.37 -1.87 1.83
N PHE A 20 -9.43 -3.01 2.53
CA PHE A 20 -8.80 -4.26 2.11
C PHE A 20 -9.27 -4.72 0.72
N GLU A 21 -10.59 -4.80 0.53
CA GLU A 21 -11.21 -5.19 -0.74
C GLU A 21 -10.86 -4.24 -1.89
N SER A 22 -10.73 -2.95 -1.58
CA SER A 22 -10.42 -1.93 -2.58
C SER A 22 -8.95 -1.99 -2.99
N LEU A 23 -8.04 -2.11 -2.02
CA LEU A 23 -6.60 -2.27 -2.28
C LEU A 23 -6.30 -3.52 -3.10
N SER A 24 -6.97 -4.64 -2.81
CA SER A 24 -6.74 -5.93 -3.48
C SER A 24 -7.08 -5.92 -4.98
N LYS A 25 -7.74 -4.86 -5.48
CA LYS A 25 -8.16 -4.71 -6.88
C LYS A 25 -7.27 -3.75 -7.67
N LEU A 26 -6.29 -3.10 -7.03
CA LEU A 26 -5.47 -2.09 -7.68
C LEU A 26 -4.27 -2.73 -8.41
N GLU A 27 -3.96 -2.21 -9.60
CA GLU A 27 -2.99 -2.79 -10.56
C GLU A 27 -1.61 -3.11 -9.95
N TYR A 28 -1.06 -2.21 -9.12
CA TYR A 28 0.29 -2.35 -8.57
C TYR A 28 0.35 -2.94 -7.16
N VAL A 29 -0.75 -3.50 -6.67
CA VAL A 29 -0.83 -4.18 -5.38
C VAL A 29 -0.69 -5.69 -5.60
N GLU A 30 0.45 -6.27 -5.23
CA GLU A 30 0.70 -7.71 -5.39
C GLU A 30 0.22 -8.54 -4.18
N LEU A 31 0.17 -7.94 -2.98
CA LEU A 31 -0.31 -8.58 -1.76
C LEU A 31 -1.00 -7.57 -0.85
N VAL A 32 -2.09 -7.98 -0.19
CA VAL A 32 -2.76 -7.22 0.88
C VAL A 32 -3.04 -8.17 2.02
N GLU A 33 -2.62 -7.81 3.23
CA GLU A 33 -2.86 -8.59 4.43
C GLU A 33 -3.40 -7.68 5.54
N ALA A 34 -4.50 -8.09 6.17
CA ALA A 34 -4.94 -7.47 7.41
C ALA A 34 -4.07 -8.01 8.55
N VAL A 35 -3.53 -7.12 9.38
CA VAL A 35 -2.57 -7.49 10.43
C VAL A 35 -3.01 -7.01 11.80
N THR A 36 -2.46 -7.62 12.85
CA THR A 36 -2.56 -7.09 14.21
C THR A 36 -1.33 -6.25 14.51
N GLY A 37 -1.52 -4.98 14.88
CA GLY A 37 -0.39 -4.07 15.09
C GLY A 37 -0.77 -2.59 15.14
N PRO A 38 0.21 -1.68 15.02
CA PRO A 38 -0.05 -0.24 15.00
C PRO A 38 -0.76 0.23 13.70
N TYR A 39 -0.76 -0.63 12.68
CA TYR A 39 -1.47 -0.49 11.41
C TYR A 39 -2.44 -1.65 11.23
N ASP A 40 -3.48 -1.43 10.43
CA ASP A 40 -4.56 -2.39 10.23
C ASP A 40 -4.30 -3.28 9.00
N ILE A 41 -3.63 -2.74 7.98
CA ILE A 41 -3.36 -3.42 6.71
C ILE A 41 -1.91 -3.16 6.28
N ILE A 42 -1.27 -4.18 5.71
CA ILE A 42 0.00 -4.06 4.99
C ILE A 42 -0.23 -4.49 3.55
N ALA A 43 0.15 -3.63 2.60
CA ALA A 43 0.12 -3.92 1.19
C ALA A 43 1.54 -3.98 0.62
N TYR A 44 1.86 -4.99 -0.18
CA TYR A 44 3.09 -5.06 -0.95
C TYR A 44 2.82 -4.55 -2.37
N LEU A 45 3.60 -3.56 -2.77
CA LEU A 45 3.44 -2.84 -4.02
C LEU A 45 4.62 -3.11 -4.95
N LYS A 46 4.34 -3.21 -6.25
CA LYS A 46 5.38 -3.32 -7.28
C LYS A 46 4.97 -2.63 -8.56
N ALA A 47 5.83 -1.75 -9.04
CA ALA A 47 5.61 -0.97 -10.26
C ALA A 47 6.90 -0.92 -11.11
N PRO A 48 6.84 -0.44 -12.37
CA PRO A 48 8.02 -0.34 -13.23
C PRO A 48 9.17 0.49 -12.65
N ASP A 49 8.87 1.58 -11.93
CA ASP A 49 9.84 2.48 -11.31
C ASP A 49 9.21 3.27 -10.12
N PHE A 50 10.05 4.00 -9.37
CA PHE A 50 9.63 4.73 -8.18
C PHE A 50 8.72 5.93 -8.49
N SER A 51 8.83 6.52 -9.68
CA SER A 51 7.97 7.64 -10.08
C SER A 51 6.55 7.14 -10.33
N THR A 52 6.39 6.02 -11.06
CA THR A 52 5.11 5.36 -11.24
C THR A 52 4.52 4.91 -9.89
N LEU A 53 5.33 4.31 -9.03
CA LEU A 53 4.88 3.86 -7.71
C LEU A 53 4.40 5.02 -6.83
N GLY A 54 5.17 6.12 -6.77
CA GLY A 54 4.82 7.30 -5.99
C GLY A 54 3.53 7.97 -6.48
N LYS A 55 3.38 8.12 -7.81
CA LYS A 55 2.16 8.64 -8.42
C LYS A 55 0.97 7.74 -8.11
N PHE A 56 1.13 6.43 -8.26
CA PHE A 56 0.08 5.46 -7.97
C PHE A 56 -0.40 5.54 -6.52
N ILE A 57 0.52 5.61 -5.54
CA ILE A 57 0.18 5.74 -4.12
C ILE A 57 -0.65 7.01 -3.87
N LEU A 58 -0.21 8.16 -4.42
CA LEU A 58 -0.89 9.44 -4.24
C LEU A 58 -2.28 9.46 -4.87
N GLU A 59 -2.45 8.87 -6.06
CA GLU A 59 -3.69 8.94 -6.83
C GLU A 59 -4.70 7.85 -6.45
N ASN A 60 -4.26 6.68 -5.99
CA ASN A 60 -5.12 5.50 -5.82
C ASN A 60 -5.20 5.00 -4.38
N ILE A 61 -4.13 5.12 -3.59
CA ILE A 61 -4.13 4.68 -2.19
C ILE A 61 -4.58 5.83 -1.30
N HIS A 62 -3.91 6.99 -1.34
CA HIS A 62 -4.22 8.11 -0.43
C HIS A 62 -5.63 8.69 -0.61
N THR A 63 -6.24 8.48 -1.78
CA THR A 63 -7.59 8.94 -2.12
C THR A 63 -8.69 7.95 -1.71
N LEU A 64 -8.33 6.75 -1.25
CA LEU A 64 -9.25 5.68 -0.92
C LEU A 64 -10.02 5.99 0.36
N ASP A 65 -11.36 5.97 0.29
CA ASP A 65 -12.20 6.25 1.45
C ASP A 65 -11.95 5.24 2.59
N GLY A 66 -11.75 5.77 3.78
CA GLY A 66 -11.48 4.96 4.97
C GLY A 66 -10.01 4.81 5.31
N ILE A 67 -9.07 5.28 4.47
CA ILE A 67 -7.67 5.41 4.90
C ILE A 67 -7.54 6.65 5.81
N ALA A 68 -6.85 6.47 6.94
CA ALA A 68 -6.54 7.51 7.90
C ALA A 68 -5.08 7.95 7.81
N GLU A 69 -4.17 6.99 7.62
CA GLU A 69 -2.73 7.23 7.58
C GLU A 69 -2.05 6.15 6.72
N THR A 70 -0.96 6.51 6.05
CA THR A 70 -0.10 5.59 5.31
C THR A 70 1.36 5.85 5.66
N LEU A 71 2.14 4.77 5.69
CA LEU A 71 3.60 4.82 5.77
C LEU A 71 4.17 3.90 4.69
N THR A 72 4.97 4.47 3.79
CA THR A 72 5.54 3.72 2.66
C THR A 72 7.02 3.42 2.91
N CYS A 73 7.33 2.13 2.95
CA CYS A 73 8.68 1.58 3.08
C CYS A 73 9.18 1.10 1.71
N ASN A 74 9.94 1.94 1.01
CA ASN A 74 10.58 1.54 -0.24
C ASN A 74 11.57 0.40 0.02
N VAL A 75 11.46 -0.69 -0.74
CA VAL A 75 12.40 -1.80 -0.66
C VAL A 75 13.70 -1.39 -1.33
N ILE A 76 14.78 -1.49 -0.57
CA ILE A 76 16.14 -1.34 -1.09
C ILE A 76 16.77 -2.73 -1.25
N GLU A 77 17.51 -2.92 -2.32
CA GLU A 77 18.33 -4.12 -2.49
C GLU A 77 19.76 -3.76 -2.07
N PHE A 78 20.24 -4.38 -0.99
CA PHE A 78 21.67 -4.37 -0.70
C PHE A 78 22.34 -5.20 -1.80
N GLY A 79 23.37 -4.63 -2.44
CA GLY A 79 23.95 -5.11 -3.70
C GLY A 79 24.00 -6.63 -3.84
N LYS A 80 23.59 -7.12 -5.02
CA LYS A 80 23.72 -8.53 -5.41
C LYS A 80 25.13 -9.05 -5.20
#